data_AF-A0A436VWW1-F1
#
_entry.id   AF-A0A436VWW1-F1
#
_cell.length_a   1.000
_cell.length_b   1.000
_cell.length_c   1.000
_cell.angle_alpha   90.00
_cell.angle_beta   90.00
_cell.angle_gamma   90.00
#
_symmetry.space_group_name_H-M   'P 1'
#
loop_
_entity.id
_entity.type
_entity.pdbx_description
1 polymer ?
#
loop_
_entity_poly.entity_id
_entity_poly.type
_entity_poly.pdbx_seq_one_letter_code
_entity_poly.pdbx_strand_id
1 'polypeptide(L)'
;MRIAFFVNSIESETPGYTTTTLAQAAVQRGHSVVYVEPGDFILRPDDNLAVSVAVLPNAPYRTTDKLYAALKDAAKQKKTFPT
;
A
#
# COMPACT_ATOMS: atom_id res chain seq x y z
N MET A 1 -12.20 2.48 7.24
CA MET A 1 -11.01 1.99 7.97
C MET A 1 -9.81 1.99 7.03
N ARG A 2 -8.59 2.07 7.56
CA ARG A 2 -7.35 1.92 6.77
C ARG A 2 -6.82 0.50 6.91
N ILE A 3 -6.47 -0.12 5.79
CA ILE A 3 -5.91 -1.48 5.72
C ILE A 3 -4.52 -1.38 5.12
N ALA A 4 -3.52 -1.91 5.82
CA ALA A 4 -2.15 -1.99 5.36
C ALA A 4 -1.86 -3.41 4.85
N PHE A 5 -1.38 -3.53 3.63
CA PHE A 5 -0.81 -4.76 3.10
C PHE A 5 0.71 -4.73 3.28
N PHE A 6 1.21 -5.61 4.13
CA PHE A 6 2.65 -5.81 4.30
C PHE A 6 3.13 -6.83 3.28
N VAL A 7 3.99 -6.41 2.36
CA VAL A 7 4.51 -7.23 1.27
C VAL A 7 6.02 -7.17 1.24
N ASN A 8 6.69 -8.23 0.79
CA ASN A 8 8.15 -8.26 0.74
C ASN A 8 8.72 -7.18 -0.18
N SER A 9 8.10 -7.01 -1.36
CA SER A 9 8.45 -5.94 -2.29
C SER A 9 7.28 -5.59 -3.21
N ILE A 10 6.88 -4.32 -3.20
CA ILE A 10 5.92 -3.69 -4.11
C ILE A 10 6.44 -3.76 -5.55
N GLU A 11 7.75 -3.74 -5.78
CA GLU A 11 8.34 -3.93 -7.11
C GLU A 11 8.01 -5.32 -7.69
N SER A 12 8.03 -6.36 -6.85
CA SER A 12 7.74 -7.74 -7.25
C SER A 12 6.25 -8.11 -7.27
N GLU A 13 5.37 -7.22 -6.80
CA GLU A 13 3.92 -7.48 -6.81
C GLU A 13 3.39 -7.69 -8.23
N THR A 14 2.29 -8.44 -8.35
CA THR A 14 1.64 -8.68 -9.64
C THR A 14 0.10 -8.56 -9.51
N PRO A 15 -0.62 -8.32 -10.62
CA PRO A 15 -2.09 -8.31 -10.62
C PRO A 15 -2.74 -9.61 -10.16
N GLY A 16 -2.04 -10.75 -10.29
CA GLY A 16 -2.54 -12.08 -9.95
C GLY A 16 -2.34 -12.48 -8.48
N TYR A 17 -1.53 -11.73 -7.72
CA TYR A 17 -1.31 -12.04 -6.32
C TYR A 17 -2.54 -11.72 -5.46
N THR A 18 -2.73 -12.54 -4.42
CA THR A 18 -3.86 -12.42 -3.52
C THR A 18 -3.86 -11.09 -2.75
N THR A 19 -2.68 -10.54 -2.48
CA THR A 19 -2.48 -9.18 -1.94
C THR A 19 -3.19 -8.12 -2.79
N THR A 20 -3.00 -8.16 -4.11
CA THR A 20 -3.63 -7.23 -5.06
C THR A 20 -5.14 -7.43 -5.16
N THR A 21 -5.63 -8.67 -5.16
CA THR A 21 -7.07 -8.95 -5.22
C THR A 21 -7.78 -8.52 -3.93
N LEU A 22 -7.18 -8.77 -2.77
CA LEU A 22 -7.69 -8.32 -1.47
C LEU A 22 -7.66 -6.79 -1.35
N ALA A 23 -6.60 -6.14 -1.83
CA ALA A 23 -6.53 -4.68 -1.88
C ALA A 23 -7.65 -4.09 -2.74
N GLN A 24 -7.94 -4.70 -3.90
CA GLN A 24 -9.05 -4.29 -4.75
C GLN A 24 -10.40 -4.40 -4.02
N ALA A 25 -10.63 -5.56 -3.40
CA ALA A 25 -11.86 -5.83 -2.65
C ALA A 25 -12.03 -4.87 -1.45
N ALA A 26 -10.94 -4.44 -0.82
CA ALA A 26 -10.93 -3.47 0.26
C ALA A 26 -11.29 -2.06 -0.23
N VAL A 27 -10.67 -1.59 -1.33
CA VAL A 27 -11.00 -0.28 -1.92
C VAL A 27 -12.46 -0.24 -2.36
N GLN A 28 -12.98 -1.31 -2.97
CA GLN A 28 -14.39 -1.41 -3.39
C GLN A 28 -15.38 -1.34 -2.20
N ARG A 29 -14.94 -1.70 -1.00
CA ARG A 29 -15.71 -1.57 0.26
C ARG A 29 -15.54 -0.21 0.94
N GLY A 30 -14.86 0.75 0.29
CA GLY A 30 -14.62 2.08 0.83
C GLY A 30 -13.52 2.13 1.90
N HIS A 31 -12.64 1.12 1.96
CA HIS A 31 -11.47 1.17 2.83
C HIS A 31 -10.32 1.93 2.15
N SER A 32 -9.55 2.68 2.95
CA SER A 32 -8.29 3.26 2.50
C SER A 32 -7.23 2.17 2.52
N VAL A 33 -6.57 1.92 1.39
CA VAL A 33 -5.54 0.89 1.30
C VAL A 33 -4.16 1.52 1.20
N VAL A 34 -3.22 0.98 1.97
CA VAL A 34 -1.80 1.33 1.91
C VAL A 34 -0.95 0.07 1.79
N TYR A 35 0.19 0.18 1.14
CA TYR A 35 1.19 -0.89 1.06
C TYR A 35 2.44 -0.51 1.84
N VAL A 36 3.05 -1.51 2.48
CA VAL A 36 4.22 -1.38 3.35
C VAL A 36 5.19 -2.50 3.02
N GLU A 37 6.47 -2.18 2.90
CA GLU A 37 7.58 -3.12 2.77
C GLU A 37 8.39 -3.23 4.07
N PRO A 38 9.19 -4.28 4.29
CA PRO A 38 10.05 -4.38 5.47
C PRO A 38 10.96 -3.16 5.67
N GLY A 39 11.46 -2.56 4.58
CA GLY A 39 12.33 -1.39 4.61
C GLY A 39 11.63 -0.06 4.89
N ASP A 40 10.30 -0.06 5.03
CA ASP A 40 9.52 1.18 5.22
C ASP A 40 9.40 1.60 6.69
N PHE A 41 9.80 0.75 7.62
CA PHE A 41 9.83 1.08 9.05
C PHE A 41 11.04 1.96 9.36
N ILE A 42 10.78 3.05 10.08
CA ILE A 42 11.77 4.05 10.45
C ILE A 42 11.77 4.15 11.96
N LEU A 43 12.90 3.80 12.59
CA LEU A 43 13.16 4.13 13.99
C LEU A 43 13.64 5.57 14.06
N ARG A 44 12.89 6.42 14.75
CA ARG A 44 13.21 7.83 14.90
C ARG A 44 14.10 8.05 16.14
N PRO A 45 14.81 9.20 16.24
CA PRO A 45 15.69 9.49 17.38
C PRO A 45 14.98 9.61 18.73
N ASP A 46 13.65 9.74 18.75
CA ASP A 46 12.80 9.77 19.94
C ASP A 46 12.29 8.37 20.34
N ASP A 47 12.94 7.30 19.87
CA ASP A 47 12.59 5.88 20.04
C ASP A 47 11.17 5.48 19.56
N ASN A 48 10.48 6.39 18.87
CA ASN A 48 9.20 6.09 18.24
C ASN A 48 9.40 5.49 16.84
N LEU A 49 8.46 4.62 16.45
CA LEU A 49 8.38 4.11 15.09
C LEU A 49 7.60 5.09 14.20
N ALA A 50 7.98 5.10 12.93
CA ALA A 50 7.19 5.66 11.85
C ALA A 50 7.23 4.68 10.69
N VAL A 51 6.27 4.81 9.78
CA VAL A 51 6.20 3.95 8.60
C VAL A 51 5.98 4.78 7.34
N SER A 52 6.80 4.54 6.32
CA SER A 52 6.68 5.16 5.00
C SER A 52 5.83 4.28 4.09
N VAL A 53 4.58 4.67 3.83
CA VAL A 53 3.64 3.78 3.11
C VAL A 53 3.34 4.29 1.72
N ALA A 54 3.15 3.37 0.77
CA ALA A 54 2.56 3.68 -0.52
C ALA A 54 1.04 3.78 -0.36
N VAL A 55 0.48 4.97 -0.56
CA VAL A 55 -0.96 5.22 -0.39
C VAL A 55 -1.67 5.04 -1.72
N LEU A 56 -2.57 4.06 -1.83
CA LEU A 56 -3.38 3.94 -3.03
C LEU A 56 -4.39 5.09 -3.12
N PRO A 57 -4.55 5.70 -4.31
CA PRO A 57 -5.64 6.63 -4.57
C PRO A 57 -7.00 6.00 -4.24
N ASN A 58 -7.90 6.81 -3.65
CA ASN A 58 -9.26 6.37 -3.44
C ASN A 58 -10.03 6.44 -4.76
N ALA A 59 -10.01 5.36 -5.53
CA ALA A 59 -10.66 5.26 -6.82
C ALA A 59 -11.30 3.87 -7.02
N PRO A 60 -12.44 3.77 -7.72
CA PRO A 60 -13.06 2.48 -8.01
C PRO A 60 -12.27 1.71 -9.08
N TYR A 61 -11.36 0.84 -8.64
CA TYR A 61 -10.58 -0.03 -9.52
C TYR A 61 -11.43 -1.20 -10.05
N ARG A 62 -11.80 -1.13 -11.34
CA ARG A 62 -12.59 -2.17 -12.03
C ARG A 62 -11.79 -3.45 -12.33
N THR A 63 -10.48 -3.36 -12.49
CA THR A 63 -9.58 -4.50 -12.74
C THR A 63 -8.38 -4.43 -11.80
N THR A 64 -7.78 -5.58 -11.48
CA THR A 64 -6.56 -5.67 -10.68
C THR A 64 -5.38 -5.00 -11.38
N ASP A 65 -5.31 -5.03 -12.72
CA ASP A 65 -4.27 -4.33 -13.49
C ASP A 65 -4.26 -2.82 -13.26
N LYS A 66 -5.44 -2.19 -13.18
CA LYS A 66 -5.55 -0.75 -12.90
C LYS A 66 -5.11 -0.42 -11.48
N LEU A 67 -5.46 -1.28 -10.52
CA LEU A 67 -5.00 -1.13 -9.14
C LEU A 67 -3.48 -1.27 -9.06
N TYR A 68 -2.94 -2.29 -9.74
CA TYR A 68 -1.51 -2.54 -9.81
C TYR A 68 -0.73 -1.38 -10.43
N ALA A 69 -1.21 -0.81 -11.54
CA ALA A 69 -0.62 0.40 -12.13
C ALA A 69 -0.62 1.57 -11.14
N ALA A 70 -1.75 1.81 -10.46
CA ALA A 70 -1.83 2.85 -9.44
C ALA A 70 -0.92 2.59 -8.23
N LEU A 71 -0.73 1.33 -7.85
CA LEU A 71 0.21 0.92 -6.81
C LEU A 71 1.66 1.24 -7.23
N LYS A 72 2.05 0.97 -8.48
CA LYS A 72 3.38 1.32 -9.00
C LYS A 72 3.64 2.82 -8.99
N ASP A 73 2.63 3.62 -9.32
CA ASP A 73 2.74 5.08 -9.24
C ASP A 73 2.79 5.56 -7.79
N ALA A 74 1.97 5.00 -6.90
CA ALA A 74 1.99 5.31 -5.47
C ALA A 74 3.32 4.94 -4.80
N ALA A 75 3.97 3.86 -5.24
CA ALA A 75 5.26 3.42 -4.71
C ALA A 75 6.39 4.43 -4.97
N LYS A 76 6.28 5.25 -6.02
CA LYS A 76 7.27 6.31 -6.33
C LYS A 76 7.25 7.45 -5.31
N GLN A 77 6.12 7.65 -4.62
CA GLN A 77 5.91 8.75 -3.69
C GLN A 77 5.24 8.25 -2.41
N LYS A 78 6.02 7.53 -1.58
CA LYS A 78 5.56 7.07 -0.28
C LYS A 78 5.34 8.24 0.68
N LYS A 79 4.39 8.07 1.61
CA LYS A 79 4.06 9.04 2.66
C LYS A 79 4.39 8.47 4.02
N THR A 80 5.12 9.21 4.83
CA THR A 80 5.44 8.83 6.20
C THR A 80 4.28 9.12 7.13
N PHE A 81 3.84 8.10 7.87
CA PHE A 81 2.89 8.22 8.96
C PHE A 81 3.60 7.93 10.29
N PRO A 82 3.39 8.75 11.34
CA PRO A 82 3.73 8.33 12.69
C PRO A 82 2.82 7.14 13.06
N THR A 83 3.39 6.13 13.74
CA THR A 83 2.58 5.06 14.34
C THR A 83 1.93 5.52 15.63
#